data_AF-A0A7W4PJJ8-F1
#
_entry.id   AF-A0A7W4PJJ8-F1
#
_cell.length_a   1.000
_cell.length_b   1.000
_cell.length_c   1.000
_cell.angle_alpha   90.00
_cell.angle_beta   90.00
_cell.angle_gamma   90.00
#
_symmetry.space_group_name_H-M   'P 1'
#
loop_
_entity.id
_entity.type
_entity.pdbx_description
1 polymer ?
#
loop_
_entity_poly.entity_id
_entity_poly.type
_entity_poly.pdbx_seq_one_letter_code
_entity_poly.pdbx_strand_id
1 'polypeptide(L)' 'MAWTEITRAQYRRDDLEYASDLRDAEWALIAPLMPERKRLGRPRRTDLRRVMEAILYIVTTGC' A
#
# COMPACT_ATOMS: atom_id res chain seq x y z
N MET A 1 -13.25 -3.33 18.54
CA MET A 1 -12.19 -2.55 19.20
C MET A 1 -12.70 -1.13 19.37
N ALA A 2 -12.66 -0.57 20.58
CA ALA A 2 -13.13 0.78 20.84
C ALA A 2 -12.01 1.79 20.54
N TRP A 3 -12.35 2.90 19.89
CA TRP A 3 -11.41 3.99 19.65
C TRP A 3 -11.17 4.77 20.94
N THR A 4 -10.08 4.42 21.63
CA THR A 4 -9.65 5.04 22.89
C THR A 4 -8.31 5.77 22.71
N GLU A 5 -7.98 6.66 23.65
CA GLU A 5 -6.72 7.41 23.65
C GLU A 5 -5.49 6.49 23.59
N ILE A 6 -5.50 5.39 24.35
CA ILE A 6 -4.41 4.39 24.41
C ILE A 6 -4.27 3.67 23.06
N THR A 7 -5.39 3.27 22.45
CA THR A 7 -5.37 2.54 21.17
C THR A 7 -5.03 3.43 19.99
N ARG A 8 -5.20 4.76 20.09
CA ARG A 8 -4.95 5.70 18.98
C ARG A 8 -3.51 5.62 18.48
N ALA A 9 -2.54 5.39 19.36
CA ALA A 9 -1.14 5.23 18.98
C ALA A 9 -0.91 4.02 18.06
N GLN A 10 -1.72 2.96 18.20
CA GLN A 10 -1.60 1.74 17.39
C GLN A 10 -2.07 1.96 15.94
N TYR A 11 -2.93 2.96 15.71
CA TYR A 11 -3.46 3.29 14.39
C TYR A 11 -2.72 4.45 13.71
N ARG A 12 -1.73 5.07 14.37
CA ARG A 12 -0.91 6.11 13.74
C ARG A 12 -0.02 5.50 12.67
N ARG A 13 0.10 6.22 11.56
CA ARG A 13 0.88 5.83 10.37
C ARG A 13 1.84 6.96 9.97
N ASP A 14 2.34 7.67 10.98
CA ASP A 14 3.14 8.89 10.84
C ASP A 14 4.53 8.62 10.21
N ASP A 15 4.94 7.35 10.13
CA ASP A 15 6.18 6.89 9.52
C ASP A 15 6.08 6.63 8.01
N LEU A 16 4.89 6.75 7.43
CA LEU A 16 4.64 6.57 6.01
C LEU A 16 4.54 7.93 5.29
N GLU A 17 4.82 7.93 3.98
CA GLU A 17 4.69 9.13 3.14
C GLU A 17 3.22 9.57 3.05
N TYR A 18 2.33 8.61 2.78
CA TYR A 18 0.89 8.79 2.96
C TYR A 18 0.33 7.80 3.98
N ALA A 19 -0.69 8.23 4.74
CA ALA A 19 -1.39 7.36 5.68
C ALA A 19 -2.05 6.14 4.98
N SER A 20 -2.32 6.24 3.67
CA SER A 20 -2.84 5.17 2.80
C SER A 20 -1.77 4.19 2.29
N ASP A 21 -0.48 4.49 2.46
CA ASP A 21 0.60 3.63 1.96
C ASP A 21 0.70 2.34 2.76
N LEU A 22 1.39 1.36 2.19
CA LEU A 22 1.55 0.03 2.78
C LEU A 22 2.86 -0.07 3.55
N ARG A 23 2.82 -0.71 4.72
CA ARG A 23 4.03 -1.22 5.40
C ARG A 23 4.53 -2.45 4.66
N ASP A 24 5.80 -2.81 4.85
CA ASP A 24 6.39 -3.97 4.19
C ASP A 24 5.66 -5.28 4.51
N ALA A 25 5.20 -5.43 5.76
CA ALA A 25 4.41 -6.59 6.17
C ALA A 25 3.04 -6.67 5.47
N GLU A 26 2.40 -5.52 5.22
CA GLU A 26 1.13 -5.46 4.50
C GLU A 26 1.36 -5.72 3.00
N TRP A 27 2.42 -5.14 2.44
CA TRP A 27 2.83 -5.39 1.06
C TRP A 27 3.16 -6.86 0.81
N ALA A 28 3.79 -7.55 1.76
CA ALA A 28 4.11 -8.98 1.64
C ALA A 28 2.87 -9.87 1.46
N LEU A 29 1.69 -9.43 1.95
CA LEU A 29 0.42 -10.13 1.74
C LEU A 29 -0.18 -9.88 0.35
N ILE A 30 0.08 -8.70 -0.22
CA ILE A 30 -0.48 -8.26 -1.50
C ILE A 30 0.42 -8.66 -2.68
N ALA A 31 1.74 -8.59 -2.50
CA ALA A 31 2.71 -8.83 -3.55
C ALA A 31 2.54 -10.18 -4.29
N PRO A 32 2.17 -11.31 -3.64
CA PRO A 32 1.93 -12.57 -4.34
C PRO A 32 0.72 -12.56 -5.28
N LEU A 33 -0.22 -11.63 -5.08
CA LEU A 33 -1.40 -11.46 -5.91
C LEU A 33 -1.12 -10.60 -7.16
N MET A 34 0.06 -9.99 -7.22
CA MET A 34 0.45 -9.14 -8.33
C MET A 34 0.79 -9.95 -9.58
N PRO A 35 0.53 -9.39 -10.78
CA PRO A 35 0.90 -10.07 -12.01
C PRO A 35 2.41 -10.28 -12.09
N GLU A 36 2.79 -11.52 -12.38
CA GLU A 36 4.18 -11.88 -12.65
C GLU A 36 4.77 -11.04 -13.79
N ARG A 37 6.10 -10.95 -13.78
CA ARG A 37 6.81 -10.30 -14.88
C ARG A 37 6.59 -11.10 -16.16
N LYS A 38 6.00 -10.47 -17.16
CA LYS A 38 5.89 -11.07 -18.50
C LYS A 38 7.28 -11.31 -19.09
N ARG A 39 7.50 -12.54 -19.57
CA ARG A 39 8.75 -12.94 -20.26
C ARG A 39 8.88 -12.33 -21.65
N LEU A 40 7.75 -12.05 -22.30
CA LEU A 40 7.69 -11.52 -23.67
C LEU A 40 7.09 -10.10 -23.68
N GLY A 41 7.46 -9.32 -24.70
CA GLY A 41 7.02 -7.94 -24.87
C GLY A 41 7.88 -6.93 -24.12
N ARG A 42 7.40 -5.68 -24.04
CA ARG A 42 8.14 -4.61 -23.34
C ARG A 42 8.19 -4.90 -21.83
N PRO A 43 9.39 -4.96 -21.21
CA PRO A 43 9.48 -5.14 -19.77
C PRO A 43 8.77 -4.02 -19.02
N ARG A 44 7.98 -4.38 -18.01
CA ARG A 44 7.38 -3.42 -17.09
C ARG A 44 8.50 -2.69 -16.34
N ARG A 45 8.48 -1.35 -16.40
CA ARG A 45 9.39 -0.46 -15.65
C ARG A 45 8.76 0.08 -14.36
N THR A 46 7.44 0.01 -14.26
CA THR A 46 6.68 0.52 -13.11
C THR A 46 6.78 -0.44 -11.91
N ASP A 47 6.99 0.14 -10.74
CA ASP A 47 6.88 -0.55 -9.45
C ASP A 47 5.39 -0.78 -9.11
N LEU A 48 5.00 -2.03 -8.86
CA LEU A 48 3.61 -2.36 -8.53
C LEU A 48 3.22 -1.92 -7.13
N ARG A 49 4.17 -1.82 -6.19
CA ARG A 49 3.87 -1.30 -4.87
C ARG A 49 3.41 0.14 -4.98
N ARG A 50 4.17 0.97 -5.70
CA ARG A 50 3.80 2.37 -5.96
C ARG A 50 2.47 2.51 -6.70
N VAL A 51 2.17 1.61 -7.65
CA VAL A 51 0.86 1.59 -8.31
C VAL A 51 -0.25 1.28 -7.31
N MET A 52 -0.05 0.30 -6.42
CA MET A 52 -1.04 -0.08 -5.42
C MET A 52 -1.26 1.02 -4.38
N GLU A 53 -0.18 1.60 -3.86
CA GLU A 53 -0.21 2.75 -2.95
C GLU A 53 -0.96 3.93 -3.58
N ALA A 54 -0.72 4.24 -4.86
CA ALA A 54 -1.46 5.27 -5.58
C ALA A 54 -2.97 4.95 -5.70
N ILE A 55 -3.35 3.70 -5.95
CA ILE A 55 -4.76 3.29 -5.96
C ILE A 55 -5.39 3.47 -4.57
N LEU A 56 -4.70 3.03 -3.52
CA LEU A 56 -5.17 3.16 -2.14
C LEU A 56 -5.32 4.63 -1.73
N TYR A 57 -4.39 5.49 -2.15
CA TYR A 57 -4.47 6.92 -1.95
C TYR A 57 -5.75 7.50 -2.56
N ILE A 58 -6.02 7.20 -3.84
CA ILE A 58 -7.23 7.68 -4.54
C ILE A 58 -8.50 7.17 -3.84
N VAL A 59 -8.56 5.88 -3.50
CA VAL A 59 -9.74 5.28 -2.85
C VAL A 59 -9.97 5.86 -1.45
N THR A 60 -8.90 6.20 -0.73
CA THR A 60 -8.99 6.72 0.65
C THR A 60 -9.31 8.22 0.68
N THR A 61 -8.74 9.00 -0.23
CA THR A 61 -8.82 10.48 -0.19
C THR A 61 -9.82 11.06 -1.18
N GLY A 62 -10.13 10.34 -2.26
CA GLY A 62 -11.01 10.79 -3.34
C GLY A 62 -10.39 11.82 -4.31
N CYS A 63 -9.07 12.00 -4.28
CA CYS A 63 -8.32 12.87 -5.21
C CYS A 63 -8.07 12.21 -6.58
#